data_AF-A0A496TUU5-F1
#
_entry.id   AF-A0A496TUU5-F1
#
_cell.length_a   1.000
_cell.length_b   1.000
_cell.length_c   1.000
_cell.angle_alpha   90.00
_cell.angle_beta   90.00
_cell.angle_gamma   90.00
#
_symmetry.space_group_name_H-M   'P 1'
#
loop_
_entity.id
_entity.type
_entity.pdbx_description
1 polymer ?
#
loop_
_entity_poly.entity_id
_entity_poly.type
_entity_poly.pdbx_seq_one_letter_code
_entity_poly.pdbx_strand_id
1 'polypeptide(L)'
;MKAGGETKNDLNPEESFIRKEETSVIIRSLNRIPEKQRSAIILHDIEGFTQEEVAEILGCPVGSVMSRLFYGRKKLKKILKQNFG
;
A
#
# COMPACT_ATOMS: atom_id res chain seq x y z
N MET A 1 -6.32 -6.51 -33.78
CA MET A 1 -7.72 -6.48 -33.32
C MET A 1 -7.71 -6.38 -31.80
N LYS A 2 -8.27 -5.30 -31.26
CA LYS A 2 -8.42 -5.09 -29.81
C LYS A 2 -9.67 -5.85 -29.33
N ALA A 3 -9.52 -6.75 -28.38
CA ALA A 3 -10.55 -7.05 -27.39
C ALA A 3 -9.95 -6.52 -26.08
N GLY A 4 -10.53 -5.57 -25.36
CA GLY A 4 -11.94 -5.33 -25.10
C GLY A 4 -11.95 -5.04 -23.61
N GLY A 5 -11.61 -3.80 -23.24
CA GLY A 5 -11.56 -3.37 -21.86
C GLY A 5 -12.96 -3.31 -21.29
N GLU A 6 -13.25 -4.16 -20.32
CA GLU A 6 -14.46 -4.08 -19.50
C GLU A 6 -14.06 -3.91 -18.04
N THR A 7 -13.75 -2.68 -17.64
CA THR A 7 -13.93 -2.25 -16.26
C THR A 7 -15.27 -1.54 -16.18
N LYS A 8 -16.37 -2.30 -16.08
CA LYS A 8 -17.66 -1.73 -15.69
C LYS A 8 -17.64 -1.44 -14.20
N ASN A 9 -17.42 -0.18 -13.86
CA ASN A 9 -17.53 0.31 -12.50
C ASN A 9 -19.00 0.72 -12.26
N ASP A 10 -19.88 -0.27 -12.12
CA ASP A 10 -21.32 -0.08 -11.86
C ASP A 10 -21.61 0.02 -10.34
N LEU A 11 -20.75 0.71 -9.59
CA LEU A 11 -21.01 0.94 -8.17
C LEU A 11 -22.14 1.97 -8.03
N ASN A 12 -23.12 1.66 -7.20
CA ASN A 12 -24.12 2.65 -6.84
C ASN A 12 -23.46 3.81 -6.04
N PRO A 13 -24.12 4.98 -5.91
CA PRO A 13 -23.52 6.13 -5.22
C PRO A 13 -23.04 5.84 -3.78
N GLU A 14 -23.73 4.99 -3.04
CA GLU A 14 -23.38 4.59 -1.68
C GLU A 14 -22.12 3.72 -1.66
N GLU A 15 -22.06 2.68 -2.50
CA GLU A 15 -20.88 1.83 -2.65
C GLU A 15 -19.65 2.60 -3.12
N SER A 16 -19.83 3.54 -4.07
CA SER A 16 -18.72 4.40 -4.49
C SER A 16 -18.24 5.31 -3.37
N PHE A 17 -19.14 5.79 -2.50
CA PHE A 17 -18.77 6.62 -1.36
C PHE A 17 -17.99 5.80 -0.33
N ILE A 18 -18.48 4.63 0.05
CA ILE A 18 -17.81 3.70 0.98
C ILE A 18 -16.41 3.35 0.48
N ARG A 19 -16.25 2.98 -0.80
CA ARG A 19 -14.93 2.66 -1.35
C ARG A 19 -13.96 3.84 -1.33
N LYS A 20 -14.46 5.05 -1.63
CA LYS A 20 -13.64 6.28 -1.54
C LYS A 20 -13.20 6.53 -0.10
N GLU A 21 -14.10 6.33 0.85
CA GLU A 21 -13.81 6.48 2.27
C GLU A 21 -12.75 5.45 2.73
N GLU A 22 -12.92 4.17 2.42
CA GLU A 22 -11.96 3.10 2.73
C GLU A 22 -10.58 3.39 2.13
N THR A 23 -10.53 3.77 0.85
CA THR A 23 -9.28 4.15 0.16
C THR A 23 -8.61 5.32 0.87
N SER A 24 -9.39 6.32 1.28
CA SER A 24 -8.87 7.49 1.98
C SER A 24 -8.27 7.12 3.35
N VAL A 25 -8.87 6.15 4.06
CA VAL A 25 -8.35 5.65 5.34
C VAL A 25 -7.01 4.95 5.13
N ILE A 26 -6.88 4.13 4.09
CA ILE A 26 -5.62 3.43 3.76
C ILE A 26 -4.51 4.44 3.46
N ILE A 27 -4.77 5.44 2.59
CA ILE A 27 -3.79 6.48 2.24
C ILE A 27 -3.35 7.26 3.47
N ARG A 28 -4.31 7.70 4.31
CA ARG A 28 -3.98 8.39 5.58
C ARG A 28 -3.17 7.51 6.52
N SER A 29 -3.46 6.20 6.56
CA SER A 29 -2.72 5.25 7.40
C SER A 29 -1.28 5.09 6.96
N LEU A 30 -1.04 4.96 5.66
CA LEU A 30 0.31 4.91 5.08
C LEU A 30 1.09 6.20 5.39
N ASN A 31 0.45 7.37 5.31
CA ASN A 31 1.09 8.66 5.61
C ASN A 31 1.61 8.80 7.05
N ARG A 32 1.08 8.01 8.00
CA ARG A 32 1.53 7.98 9.40
C ARG A 32 2.75 7.08 9.63
N ILE A 33 3.19 6.33 8.62
CA ILE A 33 4.36 5.47 8.67
C ILE A 33 5.59 6.27 8.24
N PRO A 34 6.76 6.13 8.90
CA PRO A 34 8.00 6.77 8.47
C PRO A 34 8.30 6.48 7.01
N GLU A 35 8.76 7.51 6.29
CA GLU A 35 8.93 7.50 4.83
C GLU A 35 9.70 6.29 4.31
N LYS A 36 10.82 5.92 4.94
CA LYS A 36 11.62 4.74 4.53
C LYS A 36 10.85 3.41 4.66
N GLN A 37 9.99 3.29 5.66
CA GLN A 37 9.13 2.11 5.87
C GLN A 37 7.94 2.12 4.89
N ARG A 38 7.32 3.29 4.70
CA ARG A 38 6.23 3.50 3.74
C ARG A 38 6.67 3.18 2.31
N SER A 39 7.83 3.68 1.89
CA SER A 39 8.34 3.47 0.53
C SER A 39 8.60 1.99 0.25
N ALA A 40 9.16 1.27 1.22
CA ALA A 40 9.34 -0.18 1.11
C ALA A 40 8.00 -0.91 0.97
N ILE A 41 6.98 -0.54 1.75
CA ILE A 41 5.63 -1.12 1.63
C ILE A 41 5.05 -0.84 0.24
N ILE A 42 5.09 0.41 -0.22
CA ILE A 42 4.49 0.77 -1.53
C ILE A 42 5.15 -0.05 -2.64
N LEU A 43 6.47 -0.05 -2.72
CA LEU A 43 7.17 -0.74 -3.79
C LEU A 43 6.97 -2.27 -3.73
N HIS A 44 7.02 -2.87 -2.56
CA HIS A 44 6.94 -4.33 -2.45
C HIS A 44 5.49 -4.86 -2.38
N ASP A 45 4.66 -4.30 -1.49
CA ASP A 45 3.32 -4.83 -1.20
C ASP A 45 2.26 -4.33 -2.18
N ILE A 46 2.48 -3.18 -2.85
CA ILE A 46 1.50 -2.57 -3.75
C ILE A 46 1.95 -2.68 -5.21
N GLU A 47 3.18 -2.24 -5.51
CA GLU A 47 3.71 -2.28 -6.88
C GLU A 47 4.27 -3.67 -7.27
N GLY A 48 4.53 -4.54 -6.28
CA GLY A 48 4.91 -5.94 -6.51
C GLY A 48 6.39 -6.20 -6.79
N PHE A 49 7.28 -5.22 -6.56
CA PHE A 49 8.72 -5.39 -6.71
C PHE A 49 9.30 -6.40 -5.69
N THR A 50 10.36 -7.12 -6.07
CA THR A 50 11.08 -8.00 -5.12
C THR A 50 11.87 -7.19 -4.09
N GLN A 51 12.35 -7.83 -3.02
CA GLN A 51 13.13 -7.12 -2.00
C GLN A 51 14.47 -6.61 -2.54
N GLU A 52 15.04 -7.33 -3.50
CA GLU A 52 16.25 -6.97 -4.24
C GLU A 52 16.00 -5.73 -5.12
N GLU A 53 14.93 -5.72 -5.92
CA GLU A 53 14.56 -4.56 -6.75
C GLU A 53 14.28 -3.32 -5.89
N VAL A 54 13.58 -3.50 -4.76
CA VAL A 54 13.34 -2.41 -3.80
C VAL A 54 14.65 -1.90 -3.19
N ALA A 55 15.61 -2.78 -2.92
CA ALA A 55 16.92 -2.41 -2.38
C ALA A 55 17.70 -1.55 -3.38
N GLU A 56 17.65 -1.91 -4.67
CA GLU A 56 18.23 -1.14 -5.77
C GLU A 56 17.56 0.23 -5.92
N ILE A 57 16.22 0.27 -6.00
CA ILE A 57 15.43 1.52 -6.13
C ILE A 57 15.69 2.47 -4.96
N LEU A 58 15.77 1.95 -3.73
CA LEU A 58 15.96 2.76 -2.52
C LEU A 58 17.43 3.01 -2.15
N GLY A 59 18.38 2.48 -2.94
CA GLY A 59 19.82 2.63 -2.69
C GLY A 59 20.24 2.15 -1.30
N CYS A 60 19.75 0.99 -0.85
CA CYS A 60 20.02 0.47 0.49
C CYS A 60 20.20 -1.06 0.52
N PRO A 61 20.81 -1.65 1.57
CA PRO A 61 20.96 -3.10 1.65
C PRO A 61 19.60 -3.83 1.71
N VAL A 62 19.51 -5.04 1.13
CA VAL A 62 18.30 -5.89 1.20
C VAL A 62 17.83 -6.13 2.64
N GLY A 63 18.76 -6.32 3.59
CA GLY A 63 18.41 -6.42 5.03
C GLY A 63 17.74 -5.16 5.60
N SER A 64 18.05 -3.97 5.05
CA SER A 64 17.33 -2.73 5.38
C SER A 64 15.92 -2.75 4.82
N VAL A 65 15.70 -3.31 3.62
CA VAL A 65 14.36 -3.49 3.05
C VAL A 65 13.53 -4.43 3.93
N MET A 66 14.08 -5.58 4.30
CA MET A 66 13.42 -6.55 5.19
C MET A 66 12.97 -5.92 6.51
N SER A 67 13.87 -5.20 7.19
CA SER A 67 13.54 -4.53 8.45
C SER A 67 12.51 -3.39 8.26
N ARG A 68 12.62 -2.60 7.18
CA ARG A 68 11.64 -1.55 6.84
C ARG A 68 10.26 -2.13 6.60
N LEU A 69 10.15 -3.24 5.85
CA LEU A 69 8.90 -3.96 5.61
C LEU A 69 8.31 -4.50 6.91
N PHE A 70 9.12 -5.17 7.73
CA PHE A 70 8.66 -5.72 9.00
C PHE A 70 8.06 -4.65 9.93
N TYR A 71 8.81 -3.58 10.20
CA TYR A 71 8.35 -2.52 11.09
C TYR A 71 7.23 -1.67 10.46
N GLY A 72 7.27 -1.46 9.14
CA GLY A 72 6.22 -0.79 8.39
C GLY A 72 4.89 -1.52 8.51
N ARG A 73 4.85 -2.81 8.14
CA ARG A 73 3.65 -3.66 8.20
C ARG A 73 3.10 -3.75 9.63
N LYS A 74 3.97 -3.88 10.64
CA LYS A 74 3.56 -3.88 12.05
C LYS A 74 2.85 -2.57 12.44
N LYS A 75 3.37 -1.41 12.01
CA LYS A 75 2.73 -0.11 12.24
C LYS A 75 1.42 0.02 11.47
N LEU A 76 1.41 -0.35 10.18
CA LEU A 76 0.22 -0.29 9.35
C LEU A 76 -0.91 -1.11 9.96
N LYS A 77 -0.63 -2.36 10.37
CA LYS A 77 -1.59 -3.22 11.06
C LYS A 77 -2.16 -2.58 12.33
N LYS A 78 -1.32 -1.93 13.14
CA LYS A 78 -1.77 -1.23 14.35
C LYS A 78 -2.69 -0.05 14.02
N ILE A 79 -2.35 0.74 13.00
CA ILE A 79 -3.16 1.89 12.59
C ILE A 79 -4.50 1.44 12.01
N LEU A 80 -4.50 0.46 11.12
CA LEU A 80 -5.73 -0.06 10.50
C LEU A 80 -6.66 -0.68 11.55
N LYS A 81 -6.12 -1.41 12.54
CA LYS A 81 -6.92 -1.95 13.65
C LYS A 81 -7.62 -0.86 14.47
N GLN A 82 -7.09 0.36 14.53
CA GLN A 82 -7.73 1.48 15.22
C GLN A 82 -8.81 2.18 14.38
N ASN A 83 -8.73 2.05 13.05
CA ASN A 83 -9.66 2.72 12.13
C ASN A 83 -10.85 1.81 11.73
N PHE A 84 -10.68 0.49 11.79
CA PHE A 84 -11.66 -0.52 11.35
C PHE A 84 -12.04 -1.52 12.45
N GLY A 85 -11.52 -1.35 13.66
CA GLY A 85 -11.77 -2.24 14.80
C GLY A 85 -12.68 -1.62 15.85
#